data_AF-A0A9E5TVN0-F1
#
_entry.id   AF-A0A9E5TVN0-F1
#
_cell.length_a   1.000
_cell.length_b   1.000
_cell.length_c   1.000
_cell.angle_alpha   90.00
_cell.angle_beta   90.00
_cell.angle_gamma   90.00
#
_symmetry.space_group_name_H-M   'P 1'
#
loop_
_entity.id
_entity.type
_entity.pdbx_description
1 polymer ?
#
loop_
_entity_poly.entity_id
_entity_poly.type
_entity_poly.pdbx_seq_one_letter_code
_entity_poly.pdbx_strand_id
1 'polypeptide(L)' 'LRVGRTLLVYQTSDQETTGWYNPVSRQYEELPNRFRLEVKEGLAIARNEKAPNLVVLPVPGPEVGQ' A
#
# COMPACT_ATOMS: atom_id res chain seq x y z
N LEU A 1 -16.29 -8.83 15.12
CA LEU A 1 -16.14 -8.11 13.84
C LEU A 1 -14.99 -7.13 13.98
N ARG A 2 -13.96 -7.18 13.12
CA ARG A 2 -12.90 -6.15 13.06
C ARG A 2 -13.15 -5.31 11.82
N VAL A 3 -13.15 -3.98 11.95
CA VAL A 3 -13.28 -3.02 10.87
C VAL A 3 -11.98 -2.25 10.76
N GLY A 4 -11.49 -2.07 9.54
CA GLY A 4 -10.25 -1.37 9.25
C GLY A 4 -10.21 -0.89 7.80
N ARG A 5 -9.19 -0.12 7.46
CA ARG A 5 -8.94 0.36 6.09
C ARG A 5 -8.10 -0.67 5.35
N THR A 6 -8.51 -0.99 4.13
CA THR A 6 -7.76 -1.89 3.26
C THR A 6 -7.15 -1.08 2.13
N LEU A 7 -5.84 -1.23 1.93
CA LEU A 7 -5.10 -0.65 0.81
C LEU A 7 -4.55 -1.80 -0.03
N LEU A 8 -4.75 -1.75 -1.35
CA LEU A 8 -4.13 -2.68 -2.28
C LEU A 8 -2.92 -1.99 -2.90
N VAL A 9 -1.74 -2.58 -2.72
CA VAL A 9 -0.47 -2.11 -3.28
C VAL A 9 0.23 -3.24 -4.00
N TYR A 10 1.08 -2.88 -4.95
CA TYR A 10 1.94 -3.82 -5.65
C TYR A 10 3.32 -3.19 -5.87
N GLN A 11 4.30 -4.06 -6.09
CA GLN A 11 5.64 -3.68 -6.50
C GLN A 11 6.06 -4.63 -7.63
N THR A 12 6.68 -4.08 -8.68
CA THR A 12 7.22 -4.90 -9.76
C THR A 12 8.35 -5.79 -9.25
N SER A 13 8.60 -6.90 -9.96
CA SER A 13 9.67 -7.85 -9.63
C SER A 13 11.05 -7.18 -9.55
N ASP A 14 11.28 -6.22 -10.45
CA ASP A 14 12.51 -5.40 -10.52
C ASP A 14 12.57 -4.32 -9.44
N GLN A 15 11.55 -4.20 -8.59
CA GLN A 15 11.41 -3.21 -7.52
C GLN A 15 11.37 -1.75 -7.99
N GLU A 16 11.41 -1.47 -9.29
CA GLU A 16 11.45 -0.12 -9.85
C GLU A 16 10.10 0.60 -9.76
N THR A 17 9.00 -0.11 -9.95
CA THR A 17 7.67 0.51 -9.96
C THR A 17 6.89 0.00 -8.76
N THR A 18 6.28 0.94 -8.05
CA THR A 18 5.37 0.64 -6.94
C THR A 18 4.06 1.32 -7.27
N GLY A 19 2.94 0.65 -7.06
CA GLY A 19 1.64 1.23 -7.34
C GLY A 19 0.60 0.81 -6.32
N TRP A 20 -0.54 1.48 -6.40
CA TRP A 20 -1.67 1.25 -5.52
C TRP A 20 -2.96 1.28 -6.31
N TYR A 21 -3.98 0.60 -5.80
CA TYR A 21 -5.32 0.68 -6.36
C TYR A 21 -6.01 1.93 -5.83
N ASN A 22 -6.27 2.89 -6.71
CA ASN A 22 -7.04 4.09 -6.38
C ASN A 22 -8.54 3.76 -6.51
N PRO A 23 -9.31 3.76 -5.39
CA PRO A 23 -10.74 3.45 -5.42
C PRO A 23 -11.58 4.55 -6.10
N VAL A 24 -11.06 5.79 -6.14
CA VAL A 24 -11.74 6.94 -6.76
C VAL A 24 -11.72 6.83 -8.28
N SER A 25 -10.53 6.64 -8.87
CA SER A 25 -10.39 6.42 -10.32
C SER A 25 -10.70 4.99 -10.75
N ARG A 26 -10.75 4.05 -9.79
CA ARG A 26 -10.90 2.60 -9.99
C ARG A 26 -9.79 1.99 -10.84
N GLN A 27 -8.58 2.54 -10.74
CA GLN A 27 -7.42 2.11 -11.50
C GLN A 27 -6.17 1.98 -10.63
N TYR A 28 -5.19 1.24 -11.14
CA TYR A 28 -3.87 1.18 -10.54
C TYR A 28 -3.08 2.43 -10.91
N GLU A 29 -2.64 3.17 -9.92
CA GLU A 29 -1.82 4.37 -10.08
C GLU A 29 -0.44 4.14 -9.48
N GLU A 30 0.58 4.79 -10.05
CA GLU A 30 1.95 4.68 -9.55
C GLU A 30 2.09 5.46 -8.25
N LEU A 31 2.71 4.81 -7.26
CA LEU A 31 3.09 5.44 -6.01
C LEU A 31 4.42 6.18 -6.20
N PRO A 32 4.55 7.39 -5.64
CA PRO A 32 5.83 8.09 -5.63
C PRO A 32 6.94 7.21 -5.04
N ASN A 33 8.13 7.30 -5.63
CA ASN A 33 9.28 6.45 -5.32
C ASN A 33 9.66 6.42 -3.82
N ARG A 34 9.31 7.46 -3.06
CA ARG A 34 9.49 7.51 -1.61
C ARG A 34 8.81 6.36 -0.86
N PHE A 35 7.74 5.77 -1.40
CA PHE A 35 6.97 4.69 -0.77
C PHE A 35 7.46 3.29 -1.13
N ARG A 36 8.49 3.18 -1.98
CA ARG A 36 9.04 1.90 -2.45
C ARG A 36 9.56 1.07 -1.28
N LEU A 37 10.18 1.71 -0.29
CA LEU A 37 10.74 1.02 0.87
C LEU A 37 9.62 0.49 1.78
N GLU A 38 8.61 1.31 2.04
CA GLU A 38 7.48 1.01 2.92
C GLU A 38 6.61 -0.12 2.35
N VAL A 39 6.39 -0.14 1.03
CA VAL A 39 5.70 -1.27 0.38
C VAL A 39 6.53 -2.55 0.48
N LYS A 40 7.85 -2.48 0.26
CA LYS A 40 8.75 -3.62 0.43
C LYS A 40 8.74 -4.16 1.87
N GLU A 41 8.76 -3.27 2.85
CA GLU A 41 8.66 -3.67 4.27
C GLU A 41 7.31 -4.28 4.60
N GLY A 42 6.21 -3.68 4.12
CA GLY A 42 4.87 -4.22 4.28
C GLY A 42 4.73 -5.63 3.69
N LEU A 43 5.29 -5.86 2.49
CA LEU A 43 5.33 -7.19 1.86
C LEU A 43 6.16 -8.20 2.67
N ALA A 44 7.32 -7.80 3.21
CA ALA A 44 8.13 -8.66 4.06
C ALA A 44 7.41 -9.04 5.37
N ILE A 45 6.69 -8.09 5.97
CA ILE A 45 5.84 -8.34 7.15
C ILE A 45 4.70 -9.30 6.79
N ALA A 46 4.01 -9.08 5.66
CA ALA A 46 2.94 -9.95 5.20
C ALA A 46 3.41 -11.38 4.91
N ARG A 47 4.68 -11.54 4.50
CA ARG A 47 5.34 -12.84 4.30
C ARG A 47 5.93 -13.45 5.58
N ASN A 48 5.74 -12.81 6.74
CA ASN A 48 6.33 -13.19 8.03
C ASN A 48 7.87 -13.24 8.05
N GLU A 49 8.54 -12.53 7.15
CA GLU A 49 10.01 -12.45 7.09
C GLU A 49 10.57 -11.41 8.07
N LYS A 50 9.76 -10.40 8.40
CA LYS A 50 10.07 -9.38 9.41
C LYS A 50 9.03 -9.41 10.52
N ALA A 51 9.45 -9.03 11.72
CA ALA A 51 8.54 -8.78 12.82
C ALA A 51 7.54 -7.66 12.45
N PRO A 52 6.29 -7.70 12.96
CA PRO A 52 5.31 -6.65 12.72
C PRO A 52 5.87 -5.26 13.06
N ASN A 53 5.91 -4.38 12.07
CA ASN A 53 6.33 -2.99 12.23
C ASN A 53 5.33 -2.03 11.59
N LEU A 54 5.30 -0.79 12.05
CA LEU A 54 4.49 0.26 11.44
C LEU A 54 5.15 0.75 10.15
N VAL A 55 4.40 0.73 9.05
CA VAL A 55 4.80 1.27 7.75
C VAL A 55 3.92 2.47 7.40
N VAL A 56 4.52 3.52 6.84
CA VAL A 56 3.78 4.73 6.44
C VAL A 56 3.46 4.65 4.96
N LEU A 57 2.20 4.40 4.63
CA LEU A 57 1.70 4.39 3.26
C LEU A 57 0.69 5.53 3.07
N PRO A 58 0.53 6.06 1.84
CA PRO A 58 -0.46 7.08 1.57
C PRO A 58 -1.83 6.41 1.51
N VAL A 59 -2.44 6.23 2.68
CA VAL A 59 -3.81 5.71 2.77
C VAL A 59 -4.74 6.88 2.47
N PRO A 60 -5.57 6.81 1.40
CA PRO A 60 -6.53 7.87 1.13
C PRO A 60 -7.43 8.08 2.34
N GLY A 61 -7.74 9.36 2.61
CA GLY A 61 -8.71 9.81 3.63
C GLY A 61 -10.05 9.07 3.51
N PRO A 62 -10.89 9.06 4.56
CA PRO A 62 -12.23 8.51 4.40
C PRO A 62 -12.91 9.26 3.26
N GLU A 63 -13.43 8.54 2.27
CA GLU A 63 -14.33 9.14 1.29
C GLU A 63 -15.53 9.65 2.08
N VAL A 64 -15.76 10.97 2.06
CA VAL A 64 -16.93 11.56 2.71
C VAL A 64 -18.12 11.02 1.94
N GLY A 65 -18.82 10.04 2.51
CA GLY A 65 -20.03 9.48 1.91
C GLY A 65 -21.01 10.61 1.66
N GLN A 66 -21.37 10.79 0.39
CA GLN A 66 -22.41 11.72 -0.04
C GLN A 66 -23.79 11.24 0.42
#